data_AF-A0AAW7RUT5-F1
#
_entry.id   AF-A0AAW7RUT5-F1
#
_cell.length_a   1.000
_cell.length_b   1.000
_cell.length_c   1.000
_cell.angle_alpha   90.00
_cell.angle_beta   90.00
_cell.angle_gamma   90.00
#
_symmetry.space_group_name_H-M   'P 1'
#
loop_
_entity.id
_entity.type
_entity.pdbx_description
1 polymer ?
#
loop_
_entity_poly.entity_id
_entity_poly.type
_entity_poly.pdbx_seq_one_letter_code
_entity_poly.pdbx_strand_id
1 'polypeptide(L)'
;MAYPSTPFILSAIDPDLLYPCLEIRFETDDLDALRRLVDPDAPEDADLDDYYLLSPAQVAAVCDAFAIEFDHGSRDAVISKYVDIGVRIPYLVHTGYELALMVQGRKPFGFIEFNSEWRPSVLLKARFDEYVAQGVLHSHEIIVDAPARPGRPARRIGQILYTLKGEEWRIPALEFFRQNINLHGDGCENMERLEGALLGYERWQNDWWIDHLARNGSSLYGASSIVKMDRAQFDWLVHAGFRALPPVDTPTFTLYSSNWFDEDAMKAAIRDDPTIEAFVQFNGGQAHILRAADFRTAGPHEIPATLIPTINQHLLRAIRVLIRRSDCVESSSS
;
A
#
# COMPACT_ATOMS: atom_id res chain seq x y z
N MET A 1 -13.69 -2.23 32.20
CA MET A 1 -13.09 -2.68 30.93
C MET A 1 -12.84 -1.42 30.13
N ALA A 2 -11.59 -1.06 29.87
CA ALA A 2 -11.30 0.03 28.93
C ALA A 2 -11.70 -0.48 27.55
N TYR A 3 -12.58 0.24 26.86
CA TYR A 3 -12.83 -0.03 25.45
C TYR A 3 -11.53 0.26 24.67
N PRO A 4 -11.21 -0.52 23.63
CA PRO A 4 -10.02 -0.23 22.82
C PRO A 4 -10.17 1.15 22.18
N SER A 5 -9.19 2.04 22.42
CA SER A 5 -9.13 3.34 21.78
C SER A 5 -8.82 3.16 20.29
N THR A 6 -9.56 3.87 19.44
CA THR A 6 -9.35 3.87 17.99
C THR A 6 -8.58 5.13 17.61
N PRO A 7 -7.43 5.00 16.92
CA PRO A 7 -6.64 6.16 16.51
C PRO A 7 -7.22 6.80 15.23
N PHE A 8 -7.22 8.12 15.19
CA PHE A 8 -7.64 8.96 14.07
C PHE A 8 -6.56 9.99 13.75
N ILE A 9 -6.55 10.46 12.50
CA ILE A 9 -5.77 11.62 12.08
C ILE A 9 -6.73 12.73 11.66
N LEU A 10 -6.46 13.95 12.12
CA LEU A 10 -7.14 15.17 11.71
C LEU A 10 -6.14 16.03 10.94
N SER A 11 -6.43 16.27 9.67
CA SER A 11 -5.54 16.94 8.73
C SER A 11 -6.17 18.23 8.22
N ALA A 12 -5.64 19.39 8.61
CA ALA A 12 -6.06 20.68 8.08
C ALA A 12 -5.57 20.83 6.64
N ILE A 13 -6.45 21.30 5.76
CA ILE A 13 -6.21 21.31 4.31
C ILE A 13 -5.82 22.72 3.86
N ASP A 14 -4.79 22.81 3.01
CA ASP A 14 -4.44 24.05 2.33
C ASP A 14 -5.57 24.50 1.40
N PRO A 15 -6.10 25.74 1.52
CA PRO A 15 -7.29 26.17 0.79
C PRO A 15 -7.07 26.31 -0.73
N ASP A 16 -5.81 26.46 -1.16
CA ASP A 16 -5.47 26.72 -2.56
C ASP A 16 -5.04 25.45 -3.27
N LEU A 17 -4.19 24.64 -2.62
CA LEU A 17 -3.57 23.45 -3.20
C LEU A 17 -4.13 22.12 -2.67
N LEU A 18 -5.04 22.18 -1.68
CA LEU A 18 -5.83 21.05 -1.18
C LEU A 18 -5.00 19.85 -0.66
N TYR A 19 -3.78 20.10 -0.18
CA TYR A 19 -2.97 19.09 0.49
C TYR A 19 -3.07 19.24 2.02
N PRO A 20 -2.85 18.15 2.79
CA PRO A 20 -2.80 18.24 4.25
C PRO A 20 -1.54 19.02 4.66
N CYS A 21 -1.73 20.18 5.30
CA CYS A 21 -0.65 21.09 5.67
C CYS A 21 -0.32 21.09 7.17
N LEU A 22 -1.24 20.60 7.99
CA LEU A 22 -1.05 20.36 9.42
C LEU A 22 -1.84 19.13 9.82
N GLU A 23 -1.23 18.25 10.61
CA GLU A 23 -1.88 17.00 11.02
C GLU A 23 -1.68 16.76 12.52
N ILE A 24 -2.71 16.23 13.17
CA ILE A 24 -2.63 15.74 14.54
C ILE A 24 -3.28 14.36 14.63
N ARG A 25 -2.62 13.46 15.36
CA ARG A 25 -3.19 12.17 15.73
C ARG A 25 -3.86 12.29 17.10
N PHE A 26 -5.04 11.71 17.22
CA PHE A 26 -5.74 11.55 18.49
C PHE A 26 -6.36 10.16 18.58
N GLU A 27 -6.78 9.75 19.77
CA GLU A 27 -7.43 8.46 19.99
C GLU A 27 -8.74 8.66 20.74
N THR A 28 -9.75 7.86 20.44
CA THR A 28 -11.04 7.92 21.12
C THR A 28 -11.68 6.53 21.21
N ASP A 29 -12.39 6.26 22.30
CA ASP A 29 -13.29 5.12 22.45
C ASP A 29 -14.77 5.50 22.25
N ASP A 30 -15.09 6.80 22.13
CA ASP A 30 -16.43 7.34 21.88
C ASP A 30 -16.65 7.64 20.38
N LEU A 31 -16.76 6.56 19.60
CA LEU A 31 -17.05 6.64 18.16
C LEU A 31 -18.42 7.27 17.87
N ASP A 32 -19.38 7.13 18.78
CA ASP A 32 -20.72 7.70 18.63
C ASP A 32 -20.73 9.24 18.78
N ALA A 33 -19.93 9.79 19.69
CA ALA A 33 -19.71 11.22 19.75
C ALA A 33 -19.00 11.72 18.51
N LEU A 34 -17.94 11.04 18.06
CA LEU A 34 -17.19 11.46 16.88
C LEU A 34 -18.09 11.46 15.63
N ARG A 35 -18.84 10.38 15.41
CA ARG A 35 -19.79 10.24 14.30
C ARG A 35 -20.80 11.38 14.23
N ARG A 36 -21.40 11.75 15.36
CA ARG A 36 -22.37 12.86 15.44
C ARG A 36 -21.78 14.23 15.06
N LEU A 37 -20.47 14.39 15.21
CA LEU A 37 -19.77 15.65 14.87
C LEU A 37 -19.32 15.67 13.40
N VAL A 38 -18.89 14.53 12.86
CA VAL A 38 -18.33 14.44 11.50
C VAL A 38 -19.39 14.28 10.42
N ASP A 39 -20.42 13.47 10.68
CA ASP A 39 -21.53 13.25 9.76
C ASP A 39 -22.81 12.88 10.52
N PRO A 40 -23.59 13.88 10.99
CA PRO A 40 -24.79 13.65 11.77
C PRO A 40 -25.91 12.92 11.00
N ASP A 41 -25.80 12.82 9.67
CA ASP A 41 -26.83 12.27 8.78
C ASP A 41 -26.40 10.97 8.08
N ALA A 42 -25.21 10.41 8.35
CA ALA A 42 -24.75 9.15 7.76
C ALA A 42 -25.09 7.91 8.63
N PRO A 43 -26.09 7.10 8.26
CA PRO A 43 -26.45 5.90 8.99
C PRO A 43 -25.59 4.67 8.64
N GLU A 44 -24.66 4.74 7.68
CA GLU A 44 -24.08 3.54 7.04
C GLU A 44 -22.64 3.18 7.45
N ASP A 45 -21.86 4.10 8.06
CA ASP A 45 -20.48 3.82 8.50
C ASP A 45 -20.34 3.95 10.03
N ALA A 46 -20.52 2.83 10.72
CA ALA A 46 -20.42 2.77 12.17
C ALA A 46 -18.96 2.85 12.67
N ASP A 47 -18.01 2.44 11.84
CA ASP A 47 -16.61 2.27 12.22
C ASP A 47 -15.70 3.43 11.79
N LEU A 48 -16.29 4.43 11.09
CA LEU A 48 -15.64 5.63 10.56
C LEU A 48 -14.42 5.27 9.68
N ASP A 49 -14.60 4.33 8.76
CA ASP A 49 -13.55 3.83 7.89
C ASP A 49 -13.31 4.71 6.64
N ASP A 50 -14.17 5.71 6.40
CA ASP A 50 -14.04 6.67 5.29
C ASP A 50 -13.29 7.97 5.66
N TYR A 51 -13.19 8.89 4.70
CA TYR A 51 -12.65 10.25 4.83
C TYR A 51 -13.78 11.28 4.98
N TYR A 52 -13.79 12.02 6.07
CA TYR A 52 -14.83 13.01 6.35
C TYR A 52 -14.27 14.43 6.25
N LEU A 53 -14.83 15.22 5.33
CA LEU A 53 -14.51 16.64 5.20
C LEU A 53 -15.30 17.44 6.26
N LEU A 54 -14.57 18.15 7.11
CA LEU A 54 -15.09 18.97 8.20
C LEU A 54 -14.98 20.45 7.85
N SER A 55 -16.08 21.17 8.04
CA SER A 55 -16.06 22.63 8.08
C SER A 55 -15.30 23.16 9.32
N PRO A 56 -14.86 24.42 9.35
CA PRO A 56 -14.07 24.94 10.46
C PRO A 56 -14.82 24.88 11.80
N ALA A 57 -16.16 24.99 11.78
CA ALA A 57 -16.99 24.85 12.96
C ALA A 57 -17.05 23.40 13.48
N GLN A 58 -17.08 22.42 12.58
CA GLN A 58 -17.00 21.00 12.96
C GLN A 58 -15.62 20.65 13.49
N VAL A 59 -14.55 21.19 12.90
CA VAL A 59 -13.18 21.01 13.40
C VAL A 59 -13.07 21.52 14.84
N ALA A 60 -13.56 22.73 15.11
CA ALA A 60 -13.57 23.27 16.47
C ALA A 60 -14.38 22.38 17.43
N ALA A 61 -15.56 21.91 17.02
CA ALA A 61 -16.38 21.03 17.85
C ALA A 61 -15.71 19.68 18.16
N VAL A 62 -14.98 19.09 17.19
CA VAL A 62 -14.18 17.88 17.39
C VAL A 62 -13.02 18.16 18.36
N CYS A 63 -12.30 19.26 18.17
CA CYS A 63 -11.20 19.63 19.06
C CYS A 63 -11.66 19.85 20.50
N ASP A 64 -12.79 20.55 20.69
CA ASP A 64 -13.38 20.77 22.00
C ASP A 64 -13.87 19.47 22.66
N ALA A 65 -14.55 18.60 21.90
CA ALA A 65 -15.11 17.35 22.42
C ALA A 65 -14.04 16.34 22.85
N PHE A 66 -12.90 16.30 22.16
CA PHE A 66 -11.82 15.34 22.39
C PHE A 66 -10.56 15.98 22.99
N ALA A 67 -10.65 17.23 23.47
CA ALA A 67 -9.55 17.99 24.07
C ALA A 67 -8.26 18.00 23.20
N ILE A 68 -8.42 18.22 21.90
CA ILE A 68 -7.32 18.23 20.93
C ILE A 68 -6.76 19.65 20.81
N GLU A 69 -5.47 19.81 21.11
CA GLU A 69 -4.76 21.07 20.87
C GLU A 69 -4.32 21.15 19.40
N PHE A 70 -5.17 21.74 18.54
CA PHE A 70 -4.95 21.82 17.10
C PHE A 70 -5.25 23.22 16.55
N ASP A 71 -4.20 23.99 16.22
CA ASP A 71 -4.37 25.30 15.56
C ASP A 71 -4.61 25.13 14.06
N HIS A 72 -5.88 24.91 13.70
CA HIS A 72 -6.29 24.73 12.32
C HIS A 72 -6.43 26.06 11.54
N GLY A 73 -6.30 27.22 12.19
CA GLY A 73 -6.41 28.54 11.55
C GLY A 73 -7.69 28.74 10.73
N SER A 74 -8.82 28.20 11.19
CA SER A 74 -10.12 28.24 10.51
C SER A 74 -10.16 27.54 9.14
N ARG A 75 -9.26 26.59 8.88
CA ARG A 75 -9.28 25.77 7.66
C ARG A 75 -10.31 24.65 7.76
N ASP A 76 -10.78 24.21 6.59
CA ASP A 76 -11.41 22.89 6.46
C ASP A 76 -10.38 21.81 6.80
N ALA A 77 -10.86 20.69 7.35
CA ALA A 77 -10.00 19.55 7.66
C ALA A 77 -10.61 18.26 7.16
N VAL A 78 -9.77 17.24 6.96
CA VAL A 78 -10.21 15.87 6.75
C VAL A 78 -9.89 15.08 8.00
N ILE A 79 -10.84 14.27 8.45
CA ILE A 79 -10.61 13.24 9.45
C ILE A 79 -10.70 11.86 8.81
N SER A 80 -9.78 10.99 9.17
CA SER A 80 -9.82 9.57 8.80
C SER A 80 -9.23 8.71 9.91
N LYS A 81 -9.60 7.44 9.90
CA LYS A 81 -9.03 6.45 10.81
C LYS A 81 -7.54 6.27 10.52
N TYR A 82 -6.73 6.32 11.57
CA TYR A 82 -5.31 6.10 11.44
C TYR A 82 -5.02 4.61 11.42
N VAL A 83 -4.47 4.13 10.31
CA VAL A 83 -4.00 2.75 10.18
C VAL A 83 -2.48 2.77 10.29
N ASP A 84 -1.94 2.25 11.39
CA ASP A 84 -0.52 2.02 11.50
C ASP A 84 -0.12 0.87 10.57
N ILE A 85 0.50 1.22 9.45
CA ILE A 85 1.02 0.24 8.50
C ILE A 85 2.34 -0.40 8.96
N GLY A 86 2.85 -0.02 10.15
CA GLY A 86 4.05 -0.58 10.76
C GLY A 86 5.35 -0.30 9.99
N VAL A 87 5.27 0.55 8.96
CA VAL A 87 6.39 0.82 8.06
C VAL A 87 6.56 2.31 7.83
N ARG A 88 7.79 2.77 8.10
CA ARG A 88 8.23 4.12 7.76
C ARG A 88 8.66 4.19 6.31
N ILE A 89 7.84 4.81 5.47
CA ILE A 89 8.17 5.08 4.07
C ILE A 89 9.25 6.18 4.04
N PRO A 90 10.42 5.94 3.43
CA PRO A 90 11.57 6.87 3.49
C PRO A 90 11.48 8.02 2.47
N TYR A 91 10.31 8.25 1.88
CA TYR A 91 10.04 9.32 0.94
C TYR A 91 8.58 9.79 1.04
N LEU A 92 8.30 10.95 0.45
CA LEU A 92 6.94 11.48 0.35
C LEU A 92 6.11 10.65 -0.64
N VAL A 93 5.07 9.98 -0.14
CA VAL A 93 4.02 9.41 -0.99
C VAL A 93 3.20 10.55 -1.57
N HIS A 94 3.00 10.54 -2.89
CA HIS A 94 2.37 11.67 -3.58
C HIS A 94 0.86 11.81 -3.32
N THR A 95 0.20 10.76 -2.81
CA THR A 95 -1.24 10.72 -2.54
C THR A 95 -1.66 11.83 -1.59
N GLY A 96 -2.63 12.65 -2.00
CA GLY A 96 -3.09 13.82 -1.26
C GLY A 96 -2.23 15.07 -1.49
N TYR A 97 -1.12 14.95 -2.21
CA TYR A 97 -0.20 16.04 -2.55
C TYR A 97 -0.12 16.27 -4.07
N GLU A 98 -0.95 15.59 -4.87
CA GLU A 98 -0.91 15.63 -6.34
C GLU A 98 -0.83 17.05 -6.88
N LEU A 99 -1.83 17.89 -6.55
CA LEU A 99 -1.95 19.23 -7.10
C LEU A 99 -0.75 20.09 -6.72
N ALA A 100 -0.38 20.10 -5.44
CA ALA A 100 0.75 20.88 -4.93
C ALA A 100 2.07 20.49 -5.63
N LEU A 101 2.34 19.18 -5.76
CA LEU A 101 3.56 18.69 -6.39
C LEU A 101 3.59 18.96 -7.89
N MET A 102 2.44 18.88 -8.56
CA MET A 102 2.34 19.18 -10.00
C MET A 102 2.50 20.68 -10.27
N VAL A 103 1.83 21.55 -9.53
CA VAL A 103 1.98 23.02 -9.70
C VAL A 103 3.42 23.47 -9.43
N GLN A 104 4.13 22.80 -8.52
CA GLN A 104 5.55 23.03 -8.26
C GLN A 104 6.50 22.42 -9.30
N GLY A 105 5.98 21.69 -10.30
CA GLY A 105 6.78 21.00 -11.32
C GLY A 105 7.57 19.79 -10.81
N ARG A 106 7.28 19.31 -9.59
CA ARG A 106 7.97 18.18 -8.95
C ARG A 106 7.34 16.83 -9.28
N LYS A 107 6.05 16.82 -9.62
CA LYS A 107 5.31 15.65 -10.11
C LYS A 107 4.88 15.91 -11.56
N PRO A 108 5.33 15.13 -12.54
CA PRO A 108 5.03 15.38 -13.94
C PRO A 108 3.63 14.89 -14.36
N PHE A 109 3.05 13.97 -13.59
CA PHE A 109 1.82 13.27 -13.91
C PHE A 109 1.12 12.77 -12.64
N GLY A 110 -0.20 12.85 -12.63
CA GLY A 110 -1.04 12.33 -11.56
C GLY A 110 -2.45 12.06 -12.06
N PHE A 111 -3.24 11.40 -11.24
CA PHE A 111 -4.66 11.20 -11.52
C PHE A 111 -5.46 11.24 -10.23
N ILE A 112 -6.74 11.60 -10.36
CA ILE A 112 -7.69 11.61 -9.25
C ILE A 112 -8.88 10.74 -9.60
N GLU A 113 -9.42 10.04 -8.60
CA GLU A 113 -10.74 9.44 -8.70
C GLU A 113 -11.80 10.54 -8.56
N PHE A 114 -12.72 10.58 -9.52
CA PHE A 114 -13.78 11.56 -9.59
C PHE A 114 -15.14 10.92 -9.30
N ASN A 115 -15.91 11.57 -8.44
CA ASN A 115 -17.31 11.24 -8.20
C ASN A 115 -18.11 12.52 -8.01
N SER A 116 -19.05 12.81 -8.91
CA SER A 116 -19.83 14.06 -8.87
C SER A 116 -20.69 14.25 -7.62
N GLU A 117 -20.94 13.19 -6.85
CA GLU A 117 -21.66 13.27 -5.56
C GLU A 117 -20.72 13.53 -4.38
N TRP A 118 -19.42 13.31 -4.55
CA TRP A 118 -18.43 13.44 -3.49
C TRP A 118 -17.73 14.79 -3.56
N ARG A 119 -18.13 15.71 -2.69
CA ARG A 119 -17.68 17.11 -2.65
C ARG A 119 -16.15 17.27 -2.68
N PRO A 120 -15.34 16.49 -1.93
CA PRO A 120 -13.88 16.57 -2.03
C PRO A 120 -13.34 16.36 -3.45
N SER A 121 -13.85 15.36 -4.20
CA SER A 121 -13.39 15.14 -5.58
C SER A 121 -13.82 16.26 -6.54
N VAL A 122 -15.00 16.84 -6.34
CA VAL A 122 -15.48 17.98 -7.14
C VAL A 122 -14.62 19.22 -6.89
N LEU A 123 -14.31 19.51 -5.63
CA LEU A 123 -13.44 20.62 -5.25
C LEU A 123 -12.02 20.44 -5.78
N LEU A 124 -11.47 19.22 -5.66
CA LEU A 124 -10.14 18.90 -6.17
C LEU A 124 -10.06 19.06 -7.69
N LYS A 125 -11.04 18.53 -8.43
CA LYS A 125 -11.12 18.73 -9.89
C LYS A 125 -11.16 20.21 -10.25
N ALA A 126 -12.00 21.01 -9.57
CA ALA A 126 -12.12 22.43 -9.85
C ALA A 126 -10.78 23.17 -9.72
N ARG A 127 -9.99 22.84 -8.69
CA ARG A 127 -8.65 23.42 -8.52
C ARG A 127 -7.68 23.00 -9.63
N PHE A 128 -7.68 21.73 -10.02
CA PHE A 128 -6.90 21.30 -11.17
C PHE A 128 -7.31 22.03 -12.45
N ASP A 129 -8.61 22.17 -12.70
CA ASP A 129 -9.15 22.82 -13.89
C ASP A 129 -8.73 24.30 -13.99
N GLU A 130 -8.56 25.00 -12.87
CA GLU A 130 -7.99 26.37 -12.83
C GLU A 130 -6.58 26.40 -13.45
N TYR A 131 -5.71 25.44 -13.11
CA TYR A 131 -4.35 25.36 -13.67
C TYR A 131 -4.33 24.82 -15.11
N VAL A 132 -5.31 24.03 -15.50
CA VAL A 132 -5.50 23.64 -16.91
C VAL A 132 -5.90 24.86 -17.75
N ALA A 133 -6.83 25.69 -17.27
CA ALA A 133 -7.26 26.91 -17.94
C ALA A 133 -6.12 27.94 -18.10
N GLN A 134 -5.18 27.96 -17.15
CA GLN A 134 -3.95 28.77 -17.22
C GLN A 134 -2.88 28.20 -18.17
N GLY A 135 -3.08 26.99 -18.71
CA GLY A 135 -2.12 26.32 -19.59
C GLY A 135 -0.91 25.72 -18.85
N VAL A 136 -0.96 25.61 -17.52
CA VAL A 136 0.09 24.99 -16.71
C VAL A 136 -0.01 23.46 -16.77
N LEU A 137 -1.24 22.95 -16.74
CA LEU A 137 -1.54 21.53 -16.77
C LEU A 137 -2.33 21.14 -18.02
N HIS A 138 -2.32 19.85 -18.37
CA HIS A 138 -3.20 19.24 -19.34
C HIS A 138 -4.00 18.12 -18.68
N SER A 139 -5.30 18.04 -18.97
CA SER A 139 -6.22 17.04 -18.44
C SER A 139 -6.77 16.09 -19.50
N HIS A 140 -6.98 14.84 -19.12
CA HIS A 140 -7.73 13.84 -19.88
C HIS A 140 -8.75 13.15 -18.97
N GLU A 141 -10.03 13.26 -19.30
CA GLU A 141 -11.13 12.73 -18.49
C GLU A 141 -11.59 11.35 -19.00
N ILE A 142 -11.54 10.34 -18.13
CA ILE A 142 -12.12 9.02 -18.34
C ILE A 142 -13.30 8.88 -17.38
N ILE A 143 -14.41 9.54 -17.72
CA ILE A 143 -15.61 9.64 -16.86
C ILE A 143 -16.79 8.98 -17.56
N VAL A 144 -17.55 8.18 -16.81
CA VAL A 144 -18.79 7.53 -17.26
C VAL A 144 -19.99 8.03 -16.47
N ASP A 145 -21.14 8.07 -17.13
CA ASP A 145 -22.42 8.33 -16.48
C ASP A 145 -22.93 7.05 -15.81
N ALA A 146 -23.02 7.07 -14.49
CA ALA A 146 -23.67 6.04 -13.70
C ALA A 146 -25.17 6.37 -13.54
N PRO A 147 -26.09 5.49 -14.00
CA PRO A 147 -27.52 5.75 -13.92
C PRO A 147 -28.01 5.73 -12.47
N ALA A 148 -29.10 6.46 -12.22
CA ALA A 148 -29.76 6.49 -10.92
C ALA A 148 -30.21 5.08 -10.48
N ARG A 149 -30.12 4.80 -9.19
CA ARG A 149 -30.62 3.58 -8.52
C ARG A 149 -31.50 3.98 -7.32
N PRO A 150 -32.36 3.09 -6.80
CA PRO A 150 -33.10 3.40 -5.57
C PRO A 150 -32.15 3.85 -4.45
N GLY A 151 -32.37 5.05 -3.92
CA GLY A 151 -31.51 5.65 -2.89
C GLY A 151 -30.18 6.25 -3.37
N ARG A 152 -29.87 6.23 -4.68
CA ARG A 152 -28.64 6.84 -5.24
C ARG A 152 -28.94 7.63 -6.53
N PRO A 153 -28.70 8.95 -6.56
CA PRO A 153 -28.88 9.75 -7.77
C PRO A 153 -28.02 9.25 -8.96
N ALA A 154 -28.36 9.73 -10.15
CA ALA A 154 -27.46 9.60 -11.30
C ALA A 154 -26.21 10.45 -11.05
N ARG A 155 -25.04 9.93 -11.42
CA ARG A 155 -23.76 10.55 -11.08
C ARG A 155 -22.69 10.26 -12.12
N ARG A 156 -21.69 11.12 -12.18
CA ARG A 156 -20.50 10.95 -13.03
C ARG A 156 -19.37 10.40 -12.17
N ILE A 157 -18.84 9.26 -12.58
CA ILE A 157 -17.73 8.60 -11.89
C ILE A 157 -16.62 8.23 -12.87
N GLY A 158 -15.38 8.19 -12.42
CA GLY A 158 -14.26 7.74 -13.22
C GLY A 158 -12.96 8.36 -12.77
N GLN A 159 -11.98 8.42 -13.67
CA GLN A 159 -10.65 8.91 -13.36
C GLN A 159 -10.33 10.12 -14.23
N ILE A 160 -9.65 11.12 -13.66
CA ILE A 160 -9.15 12.27 -14.40
C ILE A 160 -7.64 12.27 -14.31
N LEU A 161 -6.99 12.21 -15.47
CA LEU A 161 -5.55 12.20 -15.62
C LEU A 161 -5.06 13.63 -15.85
N TYR A 162 -3.99 14.02 -15.16
CA TYR A 162 -3.36 15.33 -15.29
C TYR A 162 -1.87 15.18 -15.57
N THR A 163 -1.36 15.97 -16.51
CA THR A 163 0.09 16.09 -16.82
C THR A 163 0.52 17.54 -16.71
N LEU A 164 1.80 17.78 -16.47
CA LEU A 164 2.40 19.08 -16.79
C LEU A 164 2.26 19.34 -18.28
N LYS A 165 2.13 20.61 -18.68
CA LYS A 165 2.17 20.98 -20.09
C LYS A 165 3.50 20.54 -20.72
N GLY A 166 3.44 19.80 -21.83
CA GLY A 166 4.61 19.18 -22.49
C GLY A 166 4.88 17.73 -22.09
N GLU A 167 4.24 17.23 -21.02
CA GLU A 167 4.35 15.85 -20.54
C GLU A 167 3.13 14.99 -20.93
N GLU A 168 2.32 15.44 -21.89
CA GLU A 168 1.08 14.77 -22.31
C GLU A 168 1.30 13.32 -22.80
N TRP A 169 2.51 13.01 -23.26
CA TRP A 169 2.92 11.68 -23.71
C TRP A 169 2.78 10.59 -22.62
N ARG A 170 2.74 10.97 -21.33
CA ARG A 170 2.58 10.04 -20.22
C ARG A 170 1.21 9.36 -20.17
N ILE A 171 0.17 10.04 -20.64
CA ILE A 171 -1.20 9.51 -20.69
C ILE A 171 -1.30 8.30 -21.63
N PRO A 172 -0.98 8.41 -22.93
CA PRO A 172 -1.03 7.24 -23.82
C PRO A 172 -0.01 6.16 -23.44
N ALA A 173 1.10 6.51 -22.77
CA ALA A 173 2.02 5.52 -22.21
C ALA A 173 1.37 4.70 -21.10
N LEU A 174 0.69 5.35 -20.14
CA LEU A 174 -0.04 4.66 -19.07
C LEU A 174 -1.13 3.74 -19.64
N GLU A 175 -1.93 4.26 -20.58
CA GLU A 175 -3.00 3.49 -21.22
C GLU A 175 -2.45 2.25 -21.95
N PHE A 176 -1.36 2.43 -22.70
CA PHE A 176 -0.68 1.34 -23.38
C PHE A 176 -0.22 0.27 -22.38
N PHE A 177 0.42 0.67 -21.28
CA PHE A 177 0.87 -0.30 -20.28
C PHE A 177 -0.28 -1.02 -19.59
N ARG A 178 -1.34 -0.30 -19.18
CA ARG A 178 -2.53 -0.90 -18.56
C ARG A 178 -3.24 -1.90 -19.47
N GLN A 179 -3.19 -1.69 -20.79
CA GLN A 179 -3.82 -2.59 -21.78
C GLN A 179 -2.96 -3.82 -22.12
N ASN A 180 -1.63 -3.74 -21.96
CA ASN A 180 -0.71 -4.76 -22.50
C ASN A 180 0.06 -5.53 -21.41
N ILE A 181 0.22 -4.97 -20.22
CA ILE A 181 0.91 -5.62 -19.09
C ILE A 181 -0.12 -6.42 -18.28
N ASN A 182 0.28 -7.57 -17.74
CA ASN A 182 -0.54 -8.55 -16.99
C ASN A 182 -1.36 -9.58 -17.81
N LEU A 183 -1.22 -9.64 -19.15
CA LEU A 183 -1.79 -10.77 -19.92
C LEU A 183 -1.14 -12.13 -19.57
N HIS A 184 0.04 -12.13 -18.95
CA HIS A 184 0.86 -13.34 -18.72
C HIS A 184 1.41 -13.48 -17.28
N GLY A 185 0.91 -12.75 -16.28
CA GLY A 185 1.22 -12.98 -14.86
C GLY A 185 2.59 -12.51 -14.35
N ASP A 186 3.60 -12.32 -15.22
CA ASP A 186 4.96 -11.89 -14.85
C ASP A 186 5.15 -10.36 -14.81
N GLY A 187 4.05 -9.60 -14.92
CA GLY A 187 4.05 -8.16 -15.22
C GLY A 187 4.04 -7.22 -14.01
N CYS A 188 3.72 -7.69 -12.80
CA CYS A 188 3.38 -6.81 -11.69
C CYS A 188 4.51 -5.88 -11.26
N GLU A 189 5.75 -6.37 -11.07
CA GLU A 189 6.86 -5.49 -10.66
C GLU A 189 7.22 -4.47 -11.76
N ASN A 190 7.24 -4.88 -13.02
CA ASN A 190 7.57 -3.99 -14.12
C ASN A 190 6.46 -2.95 -14.33
N MET A 191 5.20 -3.34 -14.17
CA MET A 191 4.06 -2.42 -14.16
C MET A 191 4.24 -1.37 -13.06
N GLU A 192 4.52 -1.80 -11.82
CA GLU A 192 4.70 -0.90 -10.68
C GLU A 192 5.88 0.05 -10.88
N ARG A 193 7.01 -0.43 -11.43
CA ARG A 193 8.14 0.45 -11.81
C ARG A 193 7.76 1.44 -12.90
N LEU A 194 7.01 1.01 -13.92
CA LEU A 194 6.64 1.84 -15.06
C LEU A 194 5.60 2.89 -14.64
N GLU A 195 4.55 2.50 -13.93
CA GLU A 195 3.54 3.42 -13.39
C GLU A 195 4.18 4.40 -12.41
N GLY A 196 5.03 3.92 -11.50
CA GLY A 196 5.79 4.78 -10.60
C GLY A 196 6.68 5.79 -11.33
N ALA A 197 7.41 5.37 -12.36
CA ALA A 197 8.22 6.26 -13.19
C ALA A 197 7.38 7.28 -13.98
N LEU A 198 6.21 6.89 -14.48
CA LEU A 198 5.26 7.81 -15.11
C LEU A 198 4.77 8.86 -14.12
N LEU A 199 4.48 8.47 -12.88
CA LEU A 199 4.07 9.36 -11.80
C LEU A 199 5.20 10.24 -11.24
N GLY A 200 6.45 10.01 -11.66
CA GLY A 200 7.62 10.80 -11.27
C GLY A 200 8.39 10.26 -10.06
N TYR A 201 8.15 9.02 -9.64
CA TYR A 201 8.98 8.37 -8.63
C TYR A 201 10.34 7.97 -9.19
N GLU A 202 11.38 8.16 -8.37
CA GLU A 202 12.72 7.70 -8.65
C GLU A 202 12.81 6.17 -8.58
N ARG A 203 13.81 5.61 -9.28
CA ARG A 203 14.01 4.15 -9.33
C ARG A 203 14.07 3.50 -7.95
N TRP A 204 14.82 4.09 -7.03
CA TRP A 204 14.98 3.53 -5.68
C TRP A 204 13.69 3.59 -4.86
N GLN A 205 12.81 4.58 -5.10
CA GLN A 205 11.50 4.68 -4.44
C GLN A 205 10.60 3.55 -4.93
N ASN A 206 10.57 3.30 -6.25
CA ASN A 206 9.85 2.18 -6.83
C ASN A 206 10.38 0.84 -6.32
N ASP A 207 11.70 0.66 -6.30
CA ASP A 207 12.30 -0.58 -5.79
C ASP A 207 12.00 -0.79 -4.29
N TRP A 208 12.01 0.28 -3.50
CA TRP A 208 11.61 0.22 -2.09
C TRP A 208 10.13 -0.19 -1.93
N TRP A 209 9.22 0.42 -2.70
CA TRP A 209 7.79 0.13 -2.67
C TRP A 209 7.49 -1.33 -3.03
N ILE A 210 8.09 -1.80 -4.12
CA ILE A 210 7.98 -3.18 -4.58
C ILE A 210 8.50 -4.15 -3.53
N ASP A 211 9.63 -3.83 -2.90
CA ASP A 211 10.20 -4.68 -1.86
C ASP A 211 9.32 -4.71 -0.60
N HIS A 212 8.75 -3.57 -0.21
CA HIS A 212 7.80 -3.47 0.88
C HIS A 212 6.54 -4.33 0.62
N LEU A 213 5.93 -4.19 -0.55
CA LEU A 213 4.74 -4.96 -0.92
C LEU A 213 5.02 -6.47 -1.00
N ALA A 214 6.20 -6.86 -1.48
CA ALA A 214 6.62 -8.26 -1.55
C ALA A 214 6.82 -8.88 -0.16
N ARG A 215 7.33 -8.12 0.83
CA ARG A 215 7.49 -8.55 2.24
C ARG A 215 6.16 -8.82 2.93
N ASN A 216 5.19 -7.93 2.72
CA ASN A 216 3.92 -7.96 3.43
C ASN A 216 2.89 -8.92 2.81
N GLY A 217 3.24 -9.61 1.72
CA GLY A 217 2.34 -10.53 1.04
C GLY A 217 1.09 -9.86 0.47
N SER A 218 1.22 -8.60 0.04
CA SER A 218 0.12 -7.89 -0.63
C SER A 218 -0.28 -8.65 -1.90
N SER A 219 -1.58 -8.73 -2.18
CA SER A 219 -2.19 -9.60 -3.20
C SER A 219 -1.57 -9.49 -4.60
N LEU A 220 -0.99 -8.32 -4.93
CA LEU A 220 -0.28 -8.07 -6.19
C LEU A 220 1.00 -8.90 -6.37
N TYR A 221 1.62 -9.37 -5.28
CA TYR A 221 2.84 -10.19 -5.27
C TYR A 221 2.61 -11.62 -4.75
N GLY A 222 1.35 -12.05 -4.69
CA GLY A 222 0.98 -13.38 -4.21
C GLY A 222 1.28 -13.60 -2.73
N ALA A 223 1.09 -14.85 -2.29
CA ALA A 223 1.42 -15.23 -0.92
C ALA A 223 2.93 -15.16 -0.73
N SER A 224 3.36 -14.45 0.32
CA SER A 224 4.76 -14.45 0.72
C SER A 224 5.00 -15.49 1.81
N SER A 225 6.00 -16.34 1.57
CA SER A 225 6.31 -17.50 2.39
C SER A 225 7.81 -17.56 2.67
N ILE A 226 8.16 -17.98 3.88
CA ILE A 226 9.53 -18.13 4.34
C ILE A 226 9.83 -19.61 4.56
N VAL A 227 11.01 -20.07 4.16
CA VAL A 227 11.52 -21.41 4.41
C VAL A 227 12.92 -21.34 4.96
N LYS A 228 13.24 -22.26 5.87
CA LYS A 228 14.61 -22.49 6.34
C LYS A 228 15.35 -23.36 5.34
N MET A 229 16.64 -23.11 5.19
CA MET A 229 17.53 -23.89 4.33
C MET A 229 18.76 -24.33 5.09
N ASP A 230 19.20 -25.57 4.87
CA ASP A 230 20.54 -26.01 5.23
C ASP A 230 21.60 -25.55 4.22
N ARG A 231 22.87 -25.87 4.47
CA ARG A 231 23.99 -25.50 3.60
C ARG A 231 23.84 -26.04 2.18
N ALA A 232 23.47 -27.31 2.01
CA ALA A 232 23.38 -27.95 0.71
C ALA A 232 22.21 -27.39 -0.11
N GLN A 233 21.08 -27.14 0.55
CA GLN A 233 19.91 -26.47 -0.01
C GLN A 233 20.23 -25.04 -0.45
N PHE A 234 20.97 -24.28 0.37
CA PHE A 234 21.38 -22.93 0.04
C PHE A 234 22.36 -22.90 -1.14
N ASP A 235 23.36 -23.80 -1.16
CA ASP A 235 24.32 -23.89 -2.26
C ASP A 235 23.61 -24.27 -3.58
N TRP A 236 22.60 -25.15 -3.52
CA TRP A 236 21.72 -25.45 -4.66
C TRP A 236 20.93 -24.24 -5.12
N LEU A 237 20.34 -23.47 -4.20
CA LEU A 237 19.59 -22.25 -4.51
C LEU A 237 20.46 -21.23 -5.24
N VAL A 238 21.70 -21.05 -4.78
CA VAL A 238 22.71 -20.19 -5.42
C VAL A 238 23.03 -20.70 -6.82
N HIS A 239 23.24 -22.01 -6.98
CA HIS A 239 23.49 -22.62 -8.30
C HIS A 239 22.30 -22.44 -9.27
N ALA A 240 21.07 -22.50 -8.77
CA ALA A 240 19.85 -22.24 -9.52
C ALA A 240 19.58 -20.74 -9.78
N GLY A 241 20.50 -19.85 -9.38
CA GLY A 241 20.37 -18.41 -9.57
C GLY A 241 19.15 -17.81 -8.85
N PHE A 242 18.75 -18.39 -7.71
CA PHE A 242 17.59 -17.97 -6.92
C PHE A 242 16.25 -18.06 -7.66
N ARG A 243 16.13 -18.91 -8.68
CA ARG A 243 14.90 -19.07 -9.49
C ARG A 243 14.05 -20.29 -9.12
N ALA A 244 14.47 -21.07 -8.14
CA ALA A 244 13.76 -22.28 -7.73
C ALA A 244 14.12 -22.63 -6.28
N LEU A 245 13.17 -23.19 -5.54
CA LEU A 245 13.43 -23.86 -4.28
C LEU A 245 14.16 -25.19 -4.55
N PRO A 246 15.13 -25.55 -3.69
CA PRO A 246 15.88 -26.79 -3.80
C PRO A 246 14.98 -28.01 -3.51
N PRO A 247 15.32 -29.18 -4.07
CA PRO A 247 14.74 -30.43 -3.61
C PRO A 247 15.07 -30.66 -2.13
N VAL A 248 14.18 -31.33 -1.42
CA VAL A 248 14.39 -31.74 -0.03
C VAL A 248 14.31 -33.26 0.08
N ASP A 249 15.15 -33.85 0.91
CA ASP A 249 15.21 -35.31 1.11
C ASP A 249 14.11 -35.82 2.07
N THR A 250 13.39 -34.91 2.72
CA THR A 250 12.28 -35.20 3.63
C THR A 250 10.93 -35.20 2.90
N PRO A 251 9.93 -35.95 3.39
CA PRO A 251 8.60 -35.97 2.77
C PRO A 251 7.86 -34.62 2.86
N THR A 252 8.24 -33.78 3.83
CA THR A 252 7.68 -32.45 4.07
C THR A 252 8.78 -31.42 4.32
N PHE A 253 8.42 -30.15 4.19
CA PHE A 253 9.25 -29.02 4.63
C PHE A 253 8.38 -27.99 5.36
N THR A 254 9.02 -27.27 6.28
CA THR A 254 8.37 -26.23 7.08
C THR A 254 8.29 -24.92 6.32
N LEU A 255 7.09 -24.35 6.25
CA LEU A 255 6.80 -23.08 5.61
C LEU A 255 6.17 -22.12 6.64
N TYR A 256 6.73 -20.92 6.72
CA TYR A 256 6.27 -19.84 7.59
C TYR A 256 5.59 -18.75 6.76
N SER A 257 4.52 -18.16 7.28
CA SER A 257 3.96 -16.94 6.68
C SER A 257 4.88 -15.75 6.98
N SER A 258 5.18 -14.93 5.97
CA SER A 258 6.09 -13.78 6.14
C SER A 258 5.61 -12.78 7.20
N ASN A 259 4.29 -12.65 7.37
CA ASN A 259 3.69 -11.70 8.31
C ASN A 259 3.80 -12.17 9.78
N TRP A 260 4.29 -13.38 10.04
CA TRP A 260 4.31 -14.02 11.36
C TRP A 260 5.70 -14.45 11.82
N PHE A 261 6.74 -14.19 11.02
CA PHE A 261 8.09 -14.65 11.31
C PHE A 261 9.11 -13.54 11.09
N ASP A 262 9.37 -12.80 12.16
CA ASP A 262 10.24 -11.62 12.15
C ASP A 262 11.74 -11.96 12.17
N GLU A 263 12.55 -10.92 11.99
CA GLU A 263 14.00 -11.03 11.89
C GLU A 263 14.65 -11.55 13.18
N ASP A 264 14.12 -11.19 14.35
CA ASP A 264 14.66 -11.61 15.64
C ASP A 264 14.39 -13.09 15.89
N ALA A 265 13.21 -13.58 15.52
CA ALA A 265 12.86 -14.99 15.53
C ALA A 265 13.75 -15.80 14.56
N MET A 266 14.01 -15.28 13.35
CA MET A 266 14.93 -15.90 12.41
C MET A 266 16.37 -15.97 12.95
N LYS A 267 16.87 -14.87 13.54
CA LYS A 267 18.20 -14.82 14.18
C LYS A 267 18.30 -15.81 15.34
N ALA A 268 17.28 -15.88 16.18
CA ALA A 268 17.22 -16.83 17.28
C ALA A 268 17.29 -18.27 16.77
N ALA A 269 16.48 -18.61 15.77
CA ALA A 269 16.48 -19.94 15.18
C ALA A 269 17.85 -20.33 14.57
N ILE A 270 18.55 -19.42 13.88
CA ILE A 270 19.90 -19.67 13.35
C ILE A 270 20.92 -19.93 14.47
N ARG A 271 20.81 -19.22 15.60
CA ARG A 271 21.69 -19.44 16.77
C ARG A 271 21.42 -20.78 17.43
N ASP A 272 20.15 -21.15 17.58
CA ASP A 272 19.73 -22.33 18.34
C ASP A 272 19.87 -23.64 17.53
N ASP A 273 19.75 -23.58 16.20
CA ASP A 273 19.88 -24.73 15.31
C ASP A 273 21.08 -24.55 14.35
N PRO A 274 22.19 -25.29 14.53
CA PRO A 274 23.39 -25.17 13.70
C PRO A 274 23.19 -25.66 12.26
N THR A 275 22.09 -26.38 11.97
CA THR A 275 21.82 -26.90 10.62
C THR A 275 21.27 -25.84 9.68
N ILE A 276 20.69 -24.76 10.22
CA ILE A 276 20.11 -23.68 9.41
C ILE A 276 21.23 -22.82 8.82
N GLU A 277 21.37 -22.78 7.50
CA GLU A 277 22.28 -21.86 6.82
C GLU A 277 21.62 -20.52 6.55
N ALA A 278 20.35 -20.51 6.15
CA ALA A 278 19.64 -19.29 5.79
C ALA A 278 18.13 -19.43 5.96
N PHE A 279 17.47 -18.29 6.11
CA PHE A 279 16.05 -18.15 5.83
C PHE A 279 15.87 -17.43 4.50
N VAL A 280 15.01 -17.98 3.66
CA VAL A 280 14.70 -17.39 2.36
C VAL A 280 13.20 -17.20 2.20
N GLN A 281 12.86 -16.18 1.43
CA GLN A 281 11.50 -15.79 1.11
C GLN A 281 11.22 -16.07 -0.35
N PHE A 282 10.03 -16.57 -0.63
CA PHE A 282 9.51 -16.68 -1.97
C PHE A 282 8.07 -16.18 -2.05
N ASN A 283 7.67 -15.81 -3.25
CA ASN A 283 6.35 -15.27 -3.54
C ASN A 283 5.74 -16.09 -4.67
N GLY A 284 4.52 -16.58 -4.47
CA GLY A 284 3.82 -17.44 -5.43
C GLY A 284 2.32 -17.25 -5.44
N GLY A 285 1.66 -17.76 -6.48
CA GLY A 285 0.21 -17.70 -6.62
C GLY A 285 -0.52 -18.38 -5.44
N GLN A 286 -1.35 -17.61 -4.72
CA GLN A 286 -2.00 -18.03 -3.48
C GLN A 286 -2.78 -19.35 -3.62
N ALA A 287 -3.45 -19.56 -4.76
CA ALA A 287 -4.30 -20.73 -5.02
C ALA A 287 -3.56 -22.07 -5.00
N HIS A 288 -2.25 -22.08 -5.30
CA HIS A 288 -1.46 -23.31 -5.40
C HIS A 288 -0.92 -23.78 -4.05
N ILE A 289 -0.73 -22.86 -3.10
CA ILE A 289 -0.19 -23.13 -1.77
C ILE A 289 -1.33 -23.26 -0.73
N LEU A 290 -2.44 -22.53 -0.91
CA LEU A 290 -3.61 -22.57 -0.01
C LEU A 290 -4.30 -23.94 0.10
N ARG A 291 -4.11 -24.83 -0.88
CA ARG A 291 -4.65 -26.21 -0.80
C ARG A 291 -3.86 -27.09 0.19
N ALA A 292 -2.65 -26.69 0.55
CA ALA A 292 -1.74 -27.44 1.39
C ALA A 292 -1.67 -26.91 2.83
N ALA A 293 -2.04 -25.65 3.08
CA ALA A 293 -2.11 -25.07 4.42
C ALA A 293 -3.12 -23.92 4.53
N ASP A 294 -3.70 -23.76 5.73
CA ASP A 294 -4.55 -22.62 6.07
C ASP A 294 -3.71 -21.47 6.61
N PHE A 295 -3.30 -20.58 5.71
CA PHE A 295 -2.52 -19.37 6.02
C PHE A 295 -3.26 -18.32 6.86
N ARG A 296 -4.55 -18.53 7.18
CA ARG A 296 -5.28 -17.69 8.16
C ARG A 296 -4.94 -18.08 9.60
N THR A 297 -4.36 -19.26 9.80
CA THR A 297 -3.88 -19.72 11.10
C THR A 297 -2.39 -19.41 11.23
N ALA A 298 -1.95 -19.07 12.45
CA ALA A 298 -0.54 -18.84 12.71
C ALA A 298 0.26 -20.12 12.43
N GLY A 299 1.18 -20.06 11.45
CA GLY A 299 2.14 -21.13 11.15
C GLY A 299 3.29 -21.18 12.17
N PRO A 300 4.15 -22.21 12.15
CA PRO A 300 4.61 -22.93 10.96
C PRO A 300 3.64 -23.95 10.38
N HIS A 301 3.72 -24.16 9.06
CA HIS A 301 2.96 -25.16 8.32
C HIS A 301 3.91 -26.22 7.73
N GLU A 302 3.58 -27.49 7.90
CA GLU A 302 4.28 -28.59 7.23
C GLU A 302 3.63 -28.87 5.88
N ILE A 303 4.41 -28.72 4.81
CA ILE A 303 3.94 -28.83 3.42
C ILE A 303 4.61 -30.02 2.74
N PRO A 304 3.89 -30.83 1.93
CA PRO A 304 4.50 -31.90 1.16
C PRO A 304 5.60 -31.41 0.21
N ALA A 305 6.76 -32.07 0.26
CA ALA A 305 7.90 -31.78 -0.63
C ALA A 305 7.54 -31.96 -2.12
N THR A 306 6.54 -32.79 -2.42
CA THR A 306 6.00 -32.99 -3.78
C THR A 306 5.38 -31.74 -4.39
N LEU A 307 5.13 -30.69 -3.60
CA LEU A 307 4.63 -29.40 -4.10
C LEU A 307 5.74 -28.45 -4.56
N ILE A 308 7.01 -28.73 -4.26
CA ILE A 308 8.15 -27.87 -4.66
C ILE A 308 8.17 -27.61 -6.18
N PRO A 309 7.98 -28.62 -7.08
CA PRO A 309 7.91 -28.36 -8.51
C PRO A 309 6.76 -27.40 -8.90
N THR A 310 5.60 -27.54 -8.28
CA THR A 310 4.45 -26.64 -8.52
C THR A 310 4.73 -25.24 -8.00
N ILE A 311 5.34 -25.10 -6.82
CA ILE A 311 5.76 -23.80 -6.29
C ILE A 311 6.75 -23.14 -7.25
N ASN A 312 7.76 -23.87 -7.71
CA ASN A 312 8.78 -23.38 -8.63
C ASN A 312 8.19 -22.92 -9.98
N GLN A 313 7.15 -23.60 -10.49
CA GLN A 313 6.44 -23.20 -11.71
C GLN A 313 5.62 -21.91 -11.55
N HIS A 314 5.29 -21.52 -10.32
CA HIS A 314 4.42 -20.39 -10.02
C HIS A 314 5.10 -19.31 -9.17
N LEU A 315 6.45 -19.29 -9.15
CA LEU A 315 7.20 -18.20 -8.53
C LEU A 315 6.99 -16.91 -9.30
N LEU A 316 6.62 -15.84 -8.60
CA LEU A 316 6.39 -14.52 -9.18
C LEU A 316 7.67 -13.67 -9.26
N ARG A 317 8.73 -14.09 -8.58
CA ARG A 317 10.03 -13.41 -8.53
C ARG A 317 11.15 -14.35 -8.10
N ALA A 318 12.39 -13.85 -8.17
CA ALA A 318 13.52 -14.52 -7.54
C ALA A 318 13.29 -14.70 -6.03
N ILE A 319 13.73 -15.84 -5.53
CA ILE A 319 13.80 -16.14 -4.11
C ILE A 319 14.79 -15.19 -3.46
N ARG A 320 14.37 -14.61 -2.35
CA ARG A 320 15.16 -13.64 -1.62
C ARG A 320 15.78 -14.27 -0.39
N VAL A 321 17.05 -14.00 -0.15
CA VAL A 321 17.68 -14.33 1.15
C VAL A 321 17.28 -13.26 2.16
N LEU A 322 16.66 -13.67 3.27
CA LEU A 322 16.27 -12.75 4.35
C LEU A 322 17.41 -12.59 5.34
N ILE A 323 17.98 -13.71 5.77
CA ILE A 323 19.14 -13.74 6.66
C ILE A 323 19.95 -15.00 6.41
N ARG A 324 21.27 -14.87 6.51
CA ARG A 324 22.23 -15.96 6.45
C ARG A 324 22.95 -16.10 7.78
N ARG A 325 23.46 -17.30 8.07
CA ARG A 325 24.30 -17.58 9.23
C ARG A 325 25.49 -16.63 9.36
N SER A 326 26.12 -16.22 8.24
CA SER A 326 27.20 -15.23 8.24
C SER A 326 26.80 -13.90 8.88
N ASP A 327 25.57 -13.46 8.62
CA ASP A 327 25.07 -12.13 9.01
C ASP A 327 24.83 -12.07 10.54
N CYS A 328 24.59 -13.23 11.15
CA CYS A 328 24.44 -13.38 12.60
C CYS A 328 25.77 -13.38 13.36
N VAL A 329 26.89 -13.68 12.68
CA VAL A 329 28.22 -13.77 13.32
C VAL A 329 28.88 -12.39 13.33
N GLU A 330 28.72 -11.60 12.27
CA GLU A 330 29.31 -10.25 12.15
C GLU A 330 28.72 -9.23 13.15
N SER A 331 27.49 -9.43 13.60
CA SER A 331 26.79 -8.57 14.58
C SER A 331 27.24 -8.76 16.04
N SER A 332 28.15 -9.71 16.31
CA SER A 332 28.64 -10.02 17.67
C SER A 332 29.92 -9.26 18.07
N SER A 333 30.44 -8.40 17.18
CA SER A 333 31.79 -7.82 17.28
C SER A 333 31.80 -6.28 17.36
N SER A 334 30.68 -5.64 17.71
CA SER A 334 30.56 -4.17 17.84
C SER A 334 30.28 -3.74 19.26
#